data_AF-A0A0E9LUU5-F1
#
_entry.id   AF-A0A0E9LUU5-F1
#
_cell.length_a   1.000
_cell.length_b   1.000
_cell.length_c   1.000
_cell.angle_alpha   90.00
_cell.angle_beta   90.00
_cell.angle_gamma   90.00
#
_symmetry.space_group_name_H-M   'P 1'
#
loop_
_entity.id
_entity.type
_entity.pdbx_description
1 polymer ?
#
loop_
_entity_poly.entity_id
_entity_poly.type
_entity_poly.pdbx_seq_one_letter_code
_entity_poly.pdbx_strand_id
1 'polypeptide(L)' 'MGWASWNNYRVNISEDIIKAQADAMVANGMMEAGYSYINIDDGYFGGRDADGAILRPLMVWWLC' A
#
# COMPACT_ATOMS: atom_id res chain seq x y z
N MET A 1 1.87 14.71 -3.76
CA MET A 1 3.05 14.02 -3.17
C MET A 1 2.56 12.79 -2.42
N GLY A 2 3.44 11.95 -1.86
CA GLY A 2 2.97 10.74 -1.21
C GLY A 2 4.05 9.99 -0.43
N TRP A 3 3.67 8.80 0.00
CA TRP A 3 4.53 7.84 0.67
C TRP A 3 4.69 6.58 -0.18
N ALA A 4 5.85 5.93 -0.10
CA ALA A 4 6.11 4.65 -0.77
C ALA A 4 6.66 3.63 0.23
N SER A 5 6.19 2.38 0.15
CA SER A 5 6.53 1.34 1.13
C SER A 5 8.00 0.90 1.10
N TRP A 6 8.63 0.99 -0.06
CA TRP A 6 9.94 0.36 -0.32
C TRP A 6 11.01 0.76 0.70
N ASN A 7 11.14 2.06 0.98
CA ASN A 7 12.26 2.59 1.76
C ASN A 7 12.34 2.04 3.19
N ASN A 8 11.22 1.68 3.80
CA ASN A 8 11.19 1.17 5.16
C ASN A 8 10.96 -0.35 5.20
N TYR A 9 10.07 -0.86 4.35
CA TYR A 9 9.57 -2.24 4.47
C TYR A 9 10.14 -3.20 3.43
N ARG A 10 10.66 -2.71 2.30
CA ARG A 10 11.00 -3.56 1.13
C ARG A 10 9.81 -4.47 0.80
N VAL A 11 10.02 -5.77 0.70
CA VAL A 11 8.98 -6.77 0.44
C VAL A 11 8.19 -7.20 1.69
N ASN A 12 8.59 -6.77 2.89
CA ASN A 12 7.96 -7.15 4.16
C ASN A 12 6.77 -6.24 4.48
N ILE A 13 5.76 -6.24 3.61
CA ILE A 13 4.56 -5.42 3.71
C ILE A 13 3.32 -6.26 4.05
N SER A 14 2.34 -5.65 4.70
CA SER A 14 1.03 -6.24 5.01
C SER A 14 -0.08 -5.19 4.87
N GLU A 15 -1.33 -5.63 4.80
CA GLU A 15 -2.49 -4.73 4.69
C GLU A 15 -2.57 -3.79 5.90
N ASP A 16 -2.30 -4.33 7.10
CA ASP A 16 -2.27 -3.56 8.34
C ASP A 16 -1.20 -2.46 8.32
N ILE A 17 -0.01 -2.74 7.76
CA ILE A 17 1.04 -1.73 7.61
C ILE A 17 0.57 -0.60 6.68
N ILE A 18 -0.02 -0.95 5.53
CA ILE A 18 -0.47 0.05 4.55
C ILE A 18 -1.62 0.89 5.12
N LYS A 19 -2.57 0.28 5.82
CA LYS A 19 -3.68 0.99 6.49
C LYS A 19 -3.18 1.90 7.62
N ALA A 20 -2.31 1.40 8.49
CA ALA A 20 -1.74 2.20 9.57
C ALA A 20 -0.95 3.41 9.03
N GLN A 21 -0.27 3.25 7.88
CA GLN A 21 0.41 4.36 7.22
C GLN A 21 -0.59 5.39 6.67
N ALA A 22 -1.71 4.96 6.10
CA ALA A 22 -2.77 5.86 5.66
C ALA A 22 -3.37 6.66 6.81
N ASP A 23 -3.70 5.99 7.91
CA ASP A 23 -4.24 6.62 9.13
C ASP A 23 -3.23 7.64 9.70
N ALA A 24 -1.94 7.27 9.73
CA ALA A 24 -0.88 8.18 10.18
C ALA A 24 -0.73 9.41 9.28
N MET A 25 -0.88 9.26 7.95
CA MET A 25 -0.80 10.40 7.04
C MET A 25 -1.94 11.40 7.29
N VAL A 26 -3.16 10.92 7.53
CA VAL A 26 -4.31 11.78 7.87
C VAL A 26 -4.13 12.41 9.24
N ALA A 27 -3.80 11.61 10.26
CA ALA A 27 -3.67 12.10 11.64
C ALA A 27 -2.57 13.16 11.81
N ASN A 28 -1.53 13.13 10.97
CA ASN A 28 -0.41 14.07 11.04
C ASN A 28 -0.53 15.26 10.06
N GLY A 29 -1.71 15.47 9.45
CA GLY A 29 -1.94 16.63 8.59
C GLY A 29 -1.22 16.56 7.23
N MET A 30 -0.75 15.37 6.82
CA MET A 30 0.03 15.23 5.59
C MET A 30 -0.84 15.41 4.35
N MET A 31 -2.13 15.06 4.44
CA MET A 31 -3.09 15.25 3.36
C MET A 31 -3.28 16.74 3.05
N GLU A 32 -3.42 17.56 4.08
CA GLU A 32 -3.52 19.03 4.01
C GLU A 32 -2.23 19.66 3.47
N ALA A 33 -1.08 19.04 3.74
CA ALA A 33 0.21 19.40 3.15
C ALA A 33 0.41 18.91 1.70
N GLY A 34 -0.59 18.25 1.10
CA GLY A 34 -0.57 17.81 -0.30
C GLY A 34 0.01 16.41 -0.54
N TYR A 35 0.15 15.58 0.50
CA TYR A 35 0.53 14.17 0.38
C TYR A 35 -0.73 13.30 0.27
N SER A 36 -1.13 13.01 -0.97
CA SER A 36 -2.39 12.34 -1.30
C SER A 36 -2.24 10.91 -1.83
N TYR A 37 -1.01 10.41 -1.95
CA TYR A 37 -0.73 9.08 -2.53
C TYR A 37 -0.04 8.14 -1.55
N ILE A 38 -0.45 6.88 -1.61
CA ILE A 38 0.21 5.74 -0.97
C ILE A 38 0.59 4.77 -2.08
N ASN A 39 1.89 4.62 -2.30
CA ASN A 39 2.43 3.71 -3.29
C ASN A 39 2.87 2.42 -2.60
N ILE A 40 2.19 1.33 -2.91
CA ILE A 40 2.59 -0.01 -2.52
C ILE A 40 3.62 -0.49 -3.55
N ASP A 41 4.86 -0.69 -3.11
CA ASP A 41 5.95 -1.17 -3.95
C ASP A 41 5.97 -2.71 -4.02
N ASP A 42 7.11 -3.29 -4.39
CA ASP A 42 7.29 -4.74 -4.52
C ASP A 42 6.98 -5.51 -3.22
N GLY A 43 6.56 -6.77 -3.36
CA GLY A 43 6.06 -7.63 -2.27
C GLY A 43 4.53 -7.72 -2.16
N TYR A 44 3.77 -7.02 -3.02
CA TYR A 44 2.30 -7.03 -2.98
C TYR A 44 1.65 -8.23 -3.66
N PHE A 45 2.39 -8.95 -4.52
CA PHE A 45 1.86 -10.03 -5.36
C PHE A 45 2.38 -11.40 -4.89
N GLY A 46 1.52 -12.41 -4.97
CA GLY A 46 1.82 -13.79 -4.57
C GLY A 46 2.07 -14.75 -5.74
N GLY A 47 2.09 -14.24 -6.97
CA GLY A 47 2.22 -15.04 -8.20
C GLY A 47 1.05 -14.83 -9.15
N ARG A 48 0.82 -15.80 -10.03
CA ARG A 48 -0.31 -15.82 -10.97
C ARG A 48 -1.10 -17.11 -10.82
N ASP A 49 -2.42 -17.04 -11.02
CA ASP A 49 -3.26 -18.23 -11.13
C ASP A 49 -3.14 -18.89 -12.53
N ALA A 50 -3.91 -19.98 -12.74
CA ALA A 50 -3.88 -20.76 -13.97
C ALA A 50 -4.31 -19.96 -15.21
N ASP A 51 -5.13 -18.92 -15.02
CA ASP A 51 -5.60 -18.00 -16.07
C ASP A 51 -4.64 -16.82 -16.27
N GLY A 52 -3.57 -16.75 -15.48
CA GLY A 52 -2.55 -15.72 -15.54
C GLY A 52 -2.90 -14.46 -14.75
N ALA A 53 -3.98 -14.43 -13.98
CA ALA A 53 -4.34 -13.28 -13.16
C ALA A 53 -3.44 -13.19 -11.91
N ILE A 54 -3.15 -11.97 -11.47
CA ILE A 54 -2.26 -11.72 -10.33
C ILE A 54 -2.95 -12.11 -9.03
N LEU A 55 -2.31 -12.99 -8.26
CA LEU A 55 -2.71 -13.30 -6.89
C LEU A 55 -2.30 -12.13 -5.98
N ARG A 56 -3.27 -11.49 -5.34
CA ARG A 56 -3.04 -10.36 -4.43
C ARG A 56 -3.25 -10.84 -2.99
N PRO A 57 -2.18 -11.24 -2.28
CA PRO A 57 -2.28 -11.59 -0.86
C PRO A 57 -2.66 -10.38 0.00
N LEU A 58 -2.39 -9.16 -0.47
CA LEU A 58 -2.93 -7.94 0.12
C LEU A 58 -4.36 -7.76 -0.39
N MET A 59 -5.34 -7.80 0.51
CA MET A 59 -6.71 -7.43 0.19
C MET A 59 -6.78 -5.90 0.11
N VAL A 60 -6.22 -5.35 -0.97
CA VAL A 60 -6.36 -3.93 -1.30
C VAL A 60 -7.83 -3.72 -1.64
N TRP A 61 -8.60 -3.24 -0.66
CA TRP A 61 -9.93 -2.76 -0.89
C TRP A 61 -9.86 -1.73 -2.01
N TRP A 62 -10.54 -2.02 -3.12
CA TRP A 62 -11.04 -1.00 -4.02
C TRP A 62 -12.00 -0.16 -3.17
N LEU A 63 -11.49 0.90 -2.55
CA LEU A 63 -12.30 1.96 -1.97
C LEU A 63 -12.95 2.71 -3.13
N CYS A 64 -14.20 2.33 -3.42
CA CYS A 64 -15.18 3.03 -4.27
C CYS A 64 -14.77 3.38 -5.71
#